data_AF-L1IW91-F1
#
_entry.id   AF-L1IW91-F1
#
_cell.length_a   1.000
_cell.length_b   1.000
_cell.length_c   1.000
_cell.angle_alpha   90.00
_cell.angle_beta   90.00
_cell.angle_gamma   90.00
#
_symmetry.space_group_name_H-M   'P 1'
#
loop_
_entity.id
_entity.type
_entity.pdbx_description
1 polymer ?
#
loop_
_entity_poly.entity_id
_entity_poly.type
_entity_poly.pdbx_seq_one_letter_code
_entity_poly.pdbx_strand_id
1 'polypeptide(L)'
;MCSKSKISFTSFEAGDTALFLPTSSGNFIAFHRSCPFRYLSQESLEAAKTKAGGLVDYVLGSIVEIYQHFAGEGEDGNPYSLPAGTPYYICTVIVL
;
A
#
# COMPACT_ATOMS: atom_id res chain seq x y z
N MET A 1 -8.62 -28.33 5.11
CA MET A 1 -9.35 -27.25 5.81
C MET A 1 -9.43 -26.06 4.85
N CYS A 2 -10.61 -25.58 4.47
CA CYS A 2 -10.72 -24.34 3.69
C CYS A 2 -10.38 -23.15 4.60
N SER A 3 -9.15 -22.63 4.50
CA SER A 3 -8.81 -21.38 5.14
C SER A 3 -9.67 -20.28 4.50
N LYS A 4 -10.48 -19.58 5.31
CA LYS A 4 -11.17 -18.38 4.83
C LYS A 4 -10.10 -17.31 4.59
N SER A 5 -9.91 -16.90 3.34
CA SER A 5 -9.09 -15.74 3.01
C SER A 5 -9.63 -14.52 3.74
N LYS A 6 -8.77 -13.83 4.49
CA LYS A 6 -9.10 -12.64 5.27
C LYS A 6 -8.13 -11.53 4.88
N ILE A 7 -8.60 -10.29 4.95
CA ILE A 7 -7.74 -9.12 4.81
C ILE A 7 -7.28 -8.65 6.19
N SER A 8 -6.00 -8.33 6.29
CA SER A 8 -5.39 -7.67 7.43
C SER A 8 -5.59 -6.15 7.29
N PHE A 9 -6.02 -5.51 8.38
CA PHE A 9 -6.32 -4.06 8.39
C PHE A 9 -5.96 -3.39 9.73
N THR A 10 -5.38 -4.10 10.69
CA THR A 10 -5.03 -3.55 12.02
C THR A 10 -3.53 -3.59 12.28
N SER A 11 -2.88 -4.62 11.77
CA SER A 11 -1.43 -4.77 11.65
C SER A 11 -1.14 -5.28 10.24
N PHE A 12 0.11 -5.11 9.81
CA PHE A 12 0.58 -5.58 8.52
C PHE A 12 1.98 -6.15 8.69
N GLU A 13 2.13 -7.41 8.31
CA GLU A 13 3.39 -8.15 8.32
C GLU A 13 3.60 -8.84 6.96
N ALA A 14 4.82 -9.29 6.70
CA ALA A 14 5.07 -10.10 5.52
C ALA A 14 4.23 -11.39 5.57
N GLY A 15 3.51 -11.69 4.49
CA GLY A 15 2.55 -12.79 4.38
C GLY A 15 1.09 -12.37 4.58
N ASP A 16 0.83 -11.18 5.14
CA ASP A 16 -0.54 -10.68 5.30
C ASP A 16 -1.17 -10.32 3.95
N THR A 17 -2.47 -10.59 3.81
CA THR A 17 -3.25 -10.09 2.67
C THR A 17 -3.79 -8.70 3.02
N ALA A 18 -3.48 -7.70 2.20
CA ALA A 18 -3.92 -6.32 2.40
C ALA A 18 -4.70 -5.82 1.17
N LEU A 19 -5.71 -4.99 1.44
CA LEU A 19 -6.47 -4.27 0.42
C LEU A 19 -5.94 -2.84 0.33
N PHE A 20 -5.65 -2.37 -0.89
CA PHE A 20 -5.22 -1.02 -1.16
C PHE A 20 -6.22 -0.32 -2.07
N LEU A 21 -6.52 0.92 -1.73
CA LEU A 21 -7.52 1.76 -2.42
C LEU A 21 -6.85 3.00 -2.99
N PRO A 22 -7.28 3.47 -4.18
CA PRO A 22 -6.77 4.70 -4.77
C PRO A 22 -7.18 5.90 -3.91
N THR A 23 -6.26 6.85 -3.82
CA THR A 23 -6.45 8.16 -3.21
C THR A 23 -6.67 9.20 -4.31
N SER A 24 -7.18 10.38 -3.95
CA SER A 24 -7.38 11.47 -4.90
C SER A 24 -6.09 11.96 -5.59
N SER A 25 -4.92 11.66 -5.02
CA SER A 25 -3.62 11.96 -5.61
C SER A 25 -3.08 10.87 -6.54
N GLY A 26 -3.84 9.80 -6.79
CA GLY A 26 -3.44 8.68 -7.65
C GLY A 26 -2.54 7.65 -6.96
N ASN A 27 -2.19 7.86 -5.70
CA ASN A 27 -1.49 6.87 -4.87
C ASN A 27 -2.47 5.83 -4.31
N PHE A 28 -1.97 4.67 -3.91
CA PHE A 28 -2.79 3.64 -3.29
C PHE A 28 -2.42 3.52 -1.81
N ILE A 29 -3.44 3.55 -0.93
CA ILE A 29 -3.27 3.41 0.51
C ILE A 29 -3.94 2.14 1.02
N ALA A 30 -3.32 1.45 1.96
CA ALA A 30 -3.89 0.27 2.59
C ALA A 30 -5.16 0.64 3.36
N PHE A 31 -6.21 -0.17 3.23
CA PHE A 31 -7.37 -0.11 4.10
C PHE A 31 -6.94 -0.52 5.51
N HIS A 32 -7.03 0.41 6.45
CA HIS A 32 -6.51 0.22 7.79
C HIS A 32 -7.47 0.76 8.86
N ARG A 33 -7.30 0.27 10.09
CA ARG A 33 -7.87 0.82 11.31
C ARG A 33 -6.74 1.12 12.27
N SER A 34 -6.55 2.40 12.58
CA SER A 34 -5.50 2.90 13.47
C SER A 34 -4.06 2.57 13.04
N CYS A 35 -3.82 2.26 11.75
CA CYS A 35 -2.49 1.97 11.20
C CYS A 35 -2.24 2.76 9.89
N PRO A 36 -2.14 4.11 9.96
CA PRO A 36 -2.14 4.98 8.79
C PRO A 36 -0.83 4.99 8.00
N PHE A 37 -0.87 5.69 6.85
CA PHE A 37 0.28 6.02 6.00
C PHE A 37 1.01 4.80 5.40
N ARG A 38 0.26 3.76 5.05
CA ARG A 38 0.77 2.57 4.37
C ARG A 38 0.40 2.62 2.90
N TYR A 39 1.35 2.99 2.06
CA TYR A 39 1.18 3.15 0.63
C TYR A 39 1.62 1.90 -0.11
N LEU A 40 1.03 1.66 -1.28
CA LEU A 40 1.46 0.60 -2.18
C LEU A 40 2.72 1.03 -2.94
N SER A 41 3.67 0.11 -3.13
CA SER A 41 4.83 0.36 -3.97
C SER A 41 4.43 0.58 -5.44
N GLN A 42 5.19 1.40 -6.16
CA GLN A 42 4.96 1.65 -7.58
C GLN A 42 5.07 0.35 -8.40
N GLU A 43 6.02 -0.52 -8.05
CA GLU A 43 6.20 -1.83 -8.68
C GLU A 43 4.92 -2.69 -8.59
N SER A 44 4.34 -2.80 -7.40
CA SER A 44 3.10 -3.56 -7.21
C SER A 44 1.90 -2.93 -7.91
N LEU A 45 1.85 -1.60 -8.00
CA LEU A 45 0.80 -0.91 -8.74
C LEU A 45 0.89 -1.18 -10.25
N GLU A 46 2.09 -1.12 -10.83
CA GLU A 46 2.29 -1.44 -12.26
C GLU A 46 2.01 -2.92 -12.56
N ALA A 47 2.37 -3.81 -11.64
CA ALA A 47 1.98 -5.23 -11.72
C ALA A 47 0.45 -5.41 -11.70
N ALA A 48 -0.25 -4.66 -10.85
CA ALA A 48 -1.72 -4.72 -10.78
C ALA A 48 -2.38 -4.19 -12.06
N LYS A 49 -1.89 -3.06 -12.59
CA LYS A 49 -2.39 -2.49 -13.86
C LYS A 49 -2.16 -3.45 -15.02
N THR A 50 -0.99 -4.07 -15.09
CA THR A 50 -0.67 -5.06 -16.13
C THR A 50 -1.59 -6.27 -16.05
N LYS A 51 -1.87 -6.76 -14.84
CA LYS A 51 -2.79 -7.88 -14.61
C LYS A 51 -4.24 -7.55 -14.94
N ALA A 52 -4.68 -6.33 -14.63
CA ALA A 52 -6.03 -5.84 -14.93
C ALA A 52 -6.22 -5.41 -16.39
N GLY A 53 -5.13 -5.12 -17.11
CA GLY A 53 -5.16 -4.61 -18.48
C GLY A 53 -5.55 -3.13 -18.57
N GLY A 54 -5.33 -2.32 -17.52
CA GLY A 54 -5.70 -0.91 -17.52
C GLY A 54 -5.77 -0.26 -16.14
N LEU A 55 -6.81 0.56 -15.93
CA LEU A 55 -7.10 1.22 -14.65
C LEU A 55 -7.51 0.19 -13.60
N VAL A 56 -7.11 0.44 -12.36
CA VAL A 56 -7.32 -0.46 -11.23
C VAL A 56 -8.10 0.29 -10.15
N ASP A 57 -9.26 -0.23 -9.76
CA ASP A 57 -10.10 0.38 -8.72
C ASP A 57 -9.62 0.03 -7.30
N TYR A 58 -8.92 -1.09 -7.15
CA TYR A 58 -8.34 -1.56 -5.90
C TYR A 58 -7.24 -2.59 -6.18
N VAL A 59 -6.27 -2.69 -5.27
CA VAL A 59 -5.24 -3.74 -5.32
C VAL A 59 -5.42 -4.63 -4.10
N LEU A 60 -5.66 -5.91 -4.34
CA LEU A 60 -5.60 -6.94 -3.30
C LEU A 60 -4.27 -7.68 -3.48
N GLY A 61 -3.46 -7.74 -2.41
CA GLY A 61 -2.14 -8.35 -2.51
C GLY A 61 -1.65 -8.97 -1.21
N SER A 62 -0.75 -9.94 -1.34
CA SER A 62 -0.01 -10.49 -0.20
C SER A 62 1.26 -9.68 -0.01
N ILE A 63 1.44 -9.09 1.18
CA ILE A 63 2.60 -8.29 1.52
C ILE A 63 3.84 -9.17 1.52
N VAL A 64 4.86 -8.77 0.77
CA VAL A 64 6.18 -9.41 0.81
C VAL A 64 7.18 -8.57 1.58
N GLU A 65 6.99 -7.26 1.61
CA GLU A 65 7.94 -6.32 2.18
C GLU A 65 7.26 -5.04 2.62
N ILE A 66 7.75 -4.45 3.71
CA ILE A 66 7.31 -3.17 4.24
C ILE A 66 8.55 -2.34 4.58
N TYR A 67 8.71 -1.22 3.89
CA TYR A 67 9.78 -0.26 4.19
C TYR A 67 9.23 0.96 4.90
N GLN A 68 9.88 1.34 6.00
CA GLN A 68 9.59 2.58 6.69
C GLN A 68 10.45 3.72 6.13
N HIS A 69 9.80 4.85 5.87
CA HIS A 69 10.40 6.09 5.44
C HIS A 69 9.92 7.24 6.33
N PHE A 70 10.56 8.40 6.18
CA PHE A 70 10.15 9.64 6.85
C PHE A 70 9.90 10.70 5.79
N ALA A 71 8.80 11.44 5.93
CA ALA A 71 8.49 12.55 5.05
C ALA A 71 9.58 13.64 5.18
N GLY A 72 10.27 13.92 4.07
CA GLY A 72 11.26 14.99 3.98
C GLY A 72 10.63 16.37 3.82
N GLU A 73 11.48 17.39 3.68
CA GLU A 73 11.07 18.74 3.29
C GLU A 73 10.95 18.84 1.75
N GLY A 74 9.86 19.43 1.25
CA GLY A 74 9.60 19.55 -0.20
C GLY A 74 8.91 18.33 -0.85
N GLU A 75 8.48 18.48 -2.10
CA GLU A 75 7.73 17.44 -2.84
C GLU A 75 8.56 16.18 -3.10
N ASP A 76 9.87 16.33 -3.39
CA ASP A 76 10.76 15.21 -3.70
C ASP A 76 10.97 14.26 -2.51
N GLY A 77 10.90 14.77 -1.28
CA GLY A 77 11.00 13.99 -0.05
C GLY A 77 9.65 13.55 0.53
N ASN A 78 8.55 14.06 -0.04
CA ASN A 78 7.21 13.90 0.51
C ASN A 78 6.14 13.84 -0.59
N PRO A 79 6.14 12.76 -1.40
CA PRO A 79 5.17 12.58 -2.49
C PRO A 79 3.72 12.41 -1.98
N TYR A 80 3.54 12.22 -0.66
CA TYR A 80 2.25 12.00 -0.02
C TYR A 80 1.72 13.22 0.74
N SER A 81 2.41 14.37 0.65
CA SER A 81 2.05 15.63 1.32
C SER A 81 1.82 15.49 2.84
N LEU A 82 2.60 14.62 3.49
CA LEU A 82 2.59 14.42 4.94
C LEU A 82 3.39 15.51 5.66
N PRO A 83 3.10 15.84 6.93
CA PRO A 83 3.97 16.73 7.69
C PRO A 83 5.41 16.19 7.74
N ALA A 84 6.41 17.07 7.57
CA ALA A 84 7.82 16.67 7.63
C ALA A 84 8.12 15.92 8.94
N GLY A 85 8.90 14.84 8.85
CA GLY A 85 9.18 13.93 9.95
C GLY A 85 8.09 12.88 10.23
N THR A 86 6.95 12.91 9.52
CA THR A 86 5.92 11.87 9.65
C THR A 86 6.43 10.54 9.09
N PRO A 87 6.40 9.44 9.86
CA PRO A 87 6.73 8.14 9.34
C PRO A 87 5.63 7.64 8.40
N TYR A 88 6.03 7.12 7.25
CA TYR A 88 5.15 6.43 6.32
C TYR A 88 5.79 5.11 5.88
N TYR A 89 4.98 4.23 5.32
CA TYR A 89 5.39 2.88 4.98
C TYR A 89 5.04 2.58 3.53
N ILE A 90 5.99 2.01 2.80
CA ILE A 90 5.77 1.48 1.45
C ILE A 90 5.64 -0.03 1.57
N CYS A 91 4.53 -0.57 1.09
CA CYS A 91 4.22 -1.99 1.10
C CYS A 91 4.38 -2.53 -0.32
N THR A 92 5.30 -3.46 -0.51
CA THR A 92 5.39 -4.26 -1.74
C THR A 92 4.56 -5.52 -1.56
N VAL A 93 3.72 -5.80 -2.54
CA VAL A 93 2.79 -6.94 -2.53
C VAL A 93 2.86 -7.73 -3.82
N ILE A 94 2.58 -9.03 -3.71
CA ILE A 94 2.24 -9.87 -4.85
C ILE A 94 0.74 -9.74 -5.09
N VAL A 95 0.37 -9.28 -6.28
CA VAL A 95 -1.03 -9.01 -6.67
C VAL A 95 -1.80 -10.33 -6.84
N LEU A 96 -2.88 -10.47 -6.07
CA LEU A 96 -3.75 -11.65 -6.05
C LEU A 96 -4.77 -11.67 -7.18
#